data_AF-A0A081RTY5-F1
#
_entry.id   AF-A0A081RTY5-F1
#
_cell.length_a   1.000
_cell.length_b   1.000
_cell.length_c   1.000
_cell.angle_alpha   90.00
_cell.angle_beta   90.00
_cell.angle_gamma   90.00
#
_symmetry.space_group_name_H-M   'P 1'
#
loop_
_entity.id
_entity.type
_entity.pdbx_description
1 polymer ?
#
loop_
_entity_poly.entity_id
_entity_poly.type
_entity_poly.pdbx_seq_one_letter_code
_entity_poly.pdbx_strand_id
1 'polypeptide(L)'
;MGSKDEVIQTHPVVGWDVSTVDTYDAVMLRLHYLSSQDQTPEHVMVDRTLWLTTDIAKQLIYILQAGIEKIESSEYSDLNHTKH
;
A
#
# COMPACT_ATOMS: atom_id res chain seq x y z
N MET A 1 -23.46 -3.26 24.68
CA MET A 1 -22.33 -2.31 24.65
C MET A 1 -21.61 -2.53 23.34
N GLY A 2 -21.72 -1.57 22.41
CA GLY A 2 -21.37 -1.72 21.01
C GLY A 2 -19.88 -1.95 20.80
N SER A 3 -19.57 -2.91 19.95
CA SER A 3 -18.33 -2.99 19.19
C SER A 3 -18.14 -1.66 18.48
N LYS A 4 -17.36 -0.75 19.08
CA LYS A 4 -16.89 0.44 18.39
C LYS A 4 -16.10 -0.08 17.21
N ASP A 5 -16.56 0.24 16.02
CA ASP A 5 -15.78 0.23 14.80
C ASP A 5 -14.39 0.77 15.16
N GLU A 6 -13.39 -0.12 15.24
CA GLU A 6 -12.00 0.27 15.11
C GLU A 6 -11.90 0.79 13.69
N VAL A 7 -12.23 2.07 13.52
CA VAL A 7 -11.95 2.82 12.31
C VAL A 7 -10.45 2.70 12.15
N ILE A 8 -10.00 1.79 11.30
CA ILE A 8 -8.59 1.65 10.94
C ILE A 8 -8.21 3.03 10.42
N GLN A 9 -7.41 3.76 11.19
CA GLN A 9 -6.86 5.04 10.78
C GLN A 9 -5.90 4.75 9.63
N THR A 10 -6.44 4.84 8.41
CA THR A 10 -5.68 4.61 7.19
C THR A 10 -5.06 5.93 6.78
N HIS A 11 -3.74 5.95 6.75
CA HIS A 11 -2.95 7.06 6.22
C HIS A 11 -2.65 6.74 4.76
N PRO A 12 -3.10 7.56 3.79
CA PRO A 12 -2.87 7.27 2.38
C PRO A 12 -1.37 7.32 2.08
N VAL A 13 -0.86 6.27 1.45
CA VAL A 13 0.50 6.25 0.90
C VAL A 13 0.51 7.08 -0.37
N VAL A 14 1.32 8.13 -0.39
CA VAL A 14 1.39 9.08 -1.51
C VAL A 14 2.69 8.95 -2.31
N GLY A 15 3.65 8.18 -1.81
CA GLY A 15 4.88 7.87 -2.50
C GLY A 15 5.74 6.88 -1.74
N TRP A 16 6.84 6.47 -2.36
CA TRP A 16 7.83 5.59 -1.74
C TRP A 16 9.20 5.78 -2.38
N ASP A 17 10.26 5.53 -1.61
CA ASP A 17 11.63 5.38 -2.10
C ASP A 17 12.05 3.90 -2.02
N VAL A 18 12.76 3.42 -3.04
CA VAL A 18 13.31 2.06 -3.09
C VAL A 18 14.80 2.11 -3.43
N SER A 19 15.60 1.37 -2.68
CA SER A 19 17.00 1.15 -3.00
C SER A 19 17.41 -0.30 -2.74
N THR A 20 18.47 -0.78 -3.39
CA THR A 20 19.09 -2.06 -3.05
C THR A 20 20.18 -1.86 -2.01
N VAL A 21 20.41 -2.88 -1.21
CA VAL A 21 21.54 -2.94 -0.30
C VAL A 21 22.28 -4.23 -0.57
N ASP A 22 23.21 -4.13 -1.52
CA ASP A 22 23.92 -5.25 -2.12
C ASP A 22 24.72 -6.07 -1.08
N THR A 23 25.14 -5.47 0.03
CA THR A 23 25.85 -6.18 1.11
C THR A 23 24.99 -7.18 1.87
N TYR A 24 23.66 -7.08 1.77
CA TYR A 24 22.70 -7.91 2.51
C TYR A 24 21.70 -8.62 1.59
N ASP A 25 21.90 -8.58 0.27
CA ASP A 25 20.95 -9.10 -0.74
C ASP A 25 19.49 -8.68 -0.46
N ALA A 26 19.34 -7.42 -0.04
CA ALA A 26 18.09 -6.86 0.47
C ALA A 26 17.66 -5.62 -0.30
N VAL A 27 16.37 -5.33 -0.24
CA VAL A 27 15.73 -4.12 -0.74
C VAL A 27 15.30 -3.27 0.45
N MET A 28 15.62 -1.99 0.38
CA MET A 28 15.15 -0.99 1.32
C MET A 28 13.92 -0.28 0.72
N LEU A 29 12.83 -0.21 1.47
CA LEU A 29 11.59 0.46 1.09
C LEU A 29 11.21 1.49 2.14
N ARG A 30 10.98 2.73 1.73
CA ARG A 30 10.53 3.80 2.62
C ARG A 30 9.21 4.36 2.11
N LEU A 31 8.17 4.26 2.94
CA LEU A 31 6.83 4.75 2.59
C LEU A 31 6.67 6.21 3.02
N HIS A 32 6.03 6.99 2.16
CA HIS A 32 5.64 8.36 2.40
C HIS A 32 4.12 8.42 2.52
N TYR A 33 3.62 8.90 3.65
CA TYR A 33 2.17 9.02 3.88
C TYR A 33 1.79 10.43 4.35
N LEU A 34 0.51 10.75 4.19
CA LEU A 34 -0.08 11.93 4.80
C LEU A 34 -0.59 11.59 6.20
N SER A 35 -0.26 12.41 7.20
CA SER A 35 -0.74 12.21 8.57
C SER A 35 -2.24 12.47 8.75
N SER A 36 -2.91 13.06 7.76
CA SER A 36 -4.37 13.19 7.70
C SER A 36 -4.83 13.36 6.25
N GLN A 37 -6.06 12.96 5.95
CA GLN A 37 -6.62 13.03 4.58
C GLN A 37 -6.73 14.48 4.05
N ASP A 38 -6.76 15.48 4.93
CA ASP A 38 -6.95 16.89 4.59
C ASP A 38 -5.64 17.71 4.48
N GLN A 39 -4.46 17.07 4.56
CA GLN A 39 -3.18 17.80 4.52
C GLN A 39 -2.63 17.98 3.10
N THR A 40 -1.96 19.12 2.88
CA THR A 40 -1.23 19.40 1.63
C THR A 40 0.02 18.52 1.51
N PRO A 41 0.50 18.24 0.27
CA PRO A 41 1.69 17.40 0.02
C PRO A 41 2.99 17.89 0.69
N GLU A 42 3.00 19.12 1.21
CA GLU A 42 4.13 19.71 1.93
C GLU A 42 4.31 19.12 3.34
N HIS A 43 3.30 18.43 3.88
CA HIS A 43 3.32 17.77 5.19
C HIS A 43 3.44 16.24 5.09
N VAL A 44 4.01 15.73 4.00
CA VAL A 44 4.31 14.31 3.86
C VAL A 44 5.26 13.87 4.97
N MET A 45 4.83 12.88 5.75
CA MET A 45 5.64 12.26 6.78
C MET A 45 6.35 11.03 6.22
N VAL A 46 7.65 10.98 6.49
CA VAL A 46 8.50 9.84 6.18
C VAL A 46 8.53 8.96 7.42
N ASP A 47 8.07 7.72 7.28
CA ASP A 47 7.94 6.81 8.41
C ASP A 47 9.19 5.98 8.61
N ARG A 48 9.02 4.66 8.67
CA ARG A 48 10.08 3.69 8.87
C ARG A 48 10.62 3.21 7.53
N THR A 49 11.94 3.22 7.44
CA THR A 49 12.69 2.49 6.43
C THR A 49 12.59 0.98 6.71
N LEU A 50 11.94 0.25 5.81
CA LEU A 50 11.79 -1.20 5.85
C LEU A 50 12.91 -1.87 5.07
N TRP A 51 13.39 -3.00 5.58
CA TRP A 51 14.35 -3.87 4.89
C TRP A 51 13.66 -5.18 4.56
N LEU A 52 13.67 -5.53 3.28
CA LEU A 52 13.04 -6.69 2.72
C LEU A 52 14.13 -7.57 2.14
N THR A 53 14.21 -8.83 2.55
CA THR A 53 15.01 -9.80 1.78
C THR A 53 14.38 -9.98 0.40
N THR A 54 15.18 -10.44 -0.57
CA THR A 54 14.72 -10.64 -1.94
C THR A 54 13.47 -11.53 -2.04
N ASP A 55 13.34 -12.57 -1.21
CA ASP A 55 12.18 -13.46 -1.22
C ASP A 55 10.91 -12.79 -0.66
N ILE A 56 11.05 -12.01 0.41
CA ILE A 56 9.93 -11.25 0.97
C ILE A 56 9.49 -10.15 0.00
N ALA A 57 10.42 -9.49 -0.69
CA ALA A 57 10.08 -8.51 -1.72
C ALA A 57 9.27 -9.13 -2.87
N LYS A 58 9.65 -10.33 -3.35
CA LYS A 58 8.88 -11.07 -4.37
C LYS A 58 7.48 -11.43 -3.88
N GLN A 59 7.36 -11.88 -2.63
CA GLN A 59 6.07 -12.21 -2.05
C GLN A 59 5.17 -10.98 -1.93
N LEU A 60 5.73 -9.84 -1.52
CA LEU A 60 5.02 -8.57 -1.46
C LEU A 60 4.47 -8.17 -2.82
N ILE A 61 5.31 -8.23 -3.88
CA ILE A 61 4.89 -7.93 -5.26
C ILE A 61 3.72 -8.84 -5.68
N TYR A 62 3.84 -10.14 -5.43
CA TYR A 62 2.80 -11.10 -5.80
C TYR A 62 1.46 -10.81 -5.11
N ILE A 63 1.47 -10.51 -3.81
CA ILE A 63 0.26 -10.21 -3.05
C ILE A 63 -0.38 -8.89 -3.52
N LEU A 64 0.44 -7.85 -3.77
CA LEU A 64 -0.06 -6.58 -4.29
C LEU A 64 -0.70 -6.74 -5.67
N GLN A 65 -0.04 -7.48 -6.57
CA GLN A 65 -0.56 -7.74 -7.91
C GLN A 65 -1.92 -8.47 -7.86
N ALA A 66 -2.02 -9.53 -7.05
CA ALA A 66 -3.27 -10.27 -6.89
C ALA A 66 -4.39 -9.41 -6.27
N GLY A 67 -4.05 -8.48 -5.37
CA GLY A 67 -4.99 -7.52 -4.80
C GLY A 67 -5.54 -6.54 -5.84
N ILE A 68 -4.66 -6.00 -6.69
CA ILE A 68 -5.01 -5.09 -7.79
C ILE A 68 -5.95 -5.80 -8.77
N GLU A 69 -5.57 -6.98 -9.26
CA GLU A 69 -6.38 -7.77 -10.20
C GLU A 69 -7.78 -8.07 -9.66
N LYS A 70 -7.89 -8.36 -8.36
CA LYS A 70 -9.18 -8.59 -7.70
C LYS A 70 -10.05 -7.33 -7.71
N ILE A 71 -9.48 -6.16 -7.41
CA ILE A 71 -10.21 -4.88 -7.40
C ILE A 71 -10.66 -4.55 -8.82
N GLU A 72 -9.75 -4.57 -9.79
CA GLU A 72 -10.06 -4.25 -11.19
C GLU A 72 -11.10 -5.21 -11.77
N SER A 73 -10.99 -6.52 -11.53
CA SER A 73 -11.99 -7.49 -12.01
C SER A 73 -13.36 -7.36 -11.35
N SER A 74 -13.44 -6.91 -10.09
CA SER A 74 -14.71 -6.63 -9.42
C SER A 74 -15.42 -5.41 -10.02
N GLU A 75 -14.68 -4.36 -10.39
CA GLU A 75 -15.22 -3.18 -11.09
C GLU A 75 -15.79 -3.54 -12.47
N TYR A 76 -15.15 -4.46 -13.21
CA TYR A 76 -15.69 -4.99 -14.47
C TYR A 76 -16.97 -5.81 -14.30
N SER A 77 -17.17 -6.45 -13.15
CA SER A 77 -18.33 -7.28 -12.87
C SER A 77 -19.55 -6.43 -12.49
N ASP A 78 -19.35 -5.39 -11.68
CA ASP A 78 -20.42 -4.46 -11.26
C ASP A 78 -20.95 -3.61 -12.44
N LEU A 79 -20.08 -3.21 -13.38
CA LEU A 79 -20.50 -2.48 -14.59
C LEU A 79 -21.34 -3.33 -15.55
N ASN A 80 -21.15 -4.65 -15.56
CA ASN A 80 -21.93 -5.57 -16.41
C ASN A 80 -23.29 -5.92 -15.78
N HIS A 81 -23.39 -6.00 -14.46
CA HIS A 81 -24.66 -6.26 -13.76
C HIS A 81 -25.65 -5.09 -13.85
N THR A 82 -25.17 -3.86 -14.10
CA THR A 82 -26.03 -2.67 -14.20
C THR A 82 -26.59 -2.46 -15.62
N LYS A 83 -26.23 -3.30 -16.60
CA LYS A 83 -26.62 -3.14 -18.02
C LYS A 83 -27.64 -4.17 -18.53
N HIS A 84 -28.20 -5.02 -17.67
CA HIS A 84 -29.04 -6.13 -18.10
C HIS A 84 -30.44 -6.17 -17.49
#